data_AF-A0A1I1PAR4-F1
#
_entry.id   AF-A0A1I1PAR4-F1
#
_cell.length_a   1.000
_cell.length_b   1.000
_cell.length_c   1.000
_cell.angle_alpha   90.00
_cell.angle_beta   90.00
_cell.angle_gamma   90.00
#
_symmetry.space_group_name_H-M   'P 1'
#
loop_
_entity.id
_entity.type
_entity.pdbx_description
1 polymer ?
#
loop_
_entity_poly.entity_id
_entity_poly.type
_entity_poly.pdbx_seq_one_letter_code
_entity_poly.pdbx_strand_id
1 'polypeptide(L)'
;MIRSIALTSLVFLPTPVLAFDFGFVRGPDWMDAYLLPLIVVFAITFGLTLVMKPRGVPVNQMYRHFSEFSPAGRMIYAFSGLAFFVIMGLVFLGMGLQRAAEAGL
;
A
#
# COMPACT_ATOMS: atom_id res chain seq x y z
N MET A 1 2.31 9.24 29.16
CA MET A 1 2.90 8.07 28.46
C MET A 1 1.89 6.98 28.07
N ILE A 2 0.61 7.05 28.47
CA ILE A 2 -0.42 6.03 28.16
C ILE A 2 -1.00 6.17 26.73
N ARG A 3 -0.92 7.36 26.11
CA ARG A 3 -1.52 7.62 24.79
C ARG A 3 -0.79 6.98 23.60
N SER A 4 0.51 6.70 23.71
CA SER A 4 1.26 6.07 22.60
C SER A 4 1.08 4.56 22.53
N ILE A 5 0.83 3.89 23.67
CA ILE A 5 0.68 2.43 23.70
C ILE A 5 -0.65 2.00 23.05
N ALA A 6 -1.70 2.79 23.22
CA ALA A 6 -3.03 2.53 22.65
C ALA A 6 -3.02 2.57 21.10
N LEU A 7 -2.23 3.46 20.50
CA LEU A 7 -2.08 3.54 19.04
C LEU A 7 -1.32 2.34 18.48
N THR A 8 -0.30 1.87 19.18
CA THR A 8 0.43 0.65 18.78
C THR A 8 -0.40 -0.60 18.98
N SER A 9 -1.21 -0.69 20.04
CA SER A 9 -2.07 -1.86 20.31
C SER A 9 -3.27 -1.97 19.35
N LEU A 10 -3.72 -0.86 18.75
CA LEU A 10 -4.76 -0.90 17.72
C LEU A 10 -4.27 -1.58 16.43
N VAL A 11 -2.95 -1.54 16.17
CA VAL A 11 -2.30 -2.22 15.04
C VAL A 11 -2.19 -3.74 15.26
N PHE A 12 -2.26 -4.20 16.51
CA PHE A 12 -2.12 -5.61 16.90
C PHE A 12 -3.42 -6.26 17.39
N LEU A 13 -4.59 -5.68 17.09
CA LEU A 13 -5.83 -6.43 17.26
C LEU A 13 -5.77 -7.69 16.37
N PRO A 14 -6.20 -8.86 16.87
CA PRO A 14 -6.39 -10.03 16.01
C PRO A 14 -7.47 -9.66 15.01
N THR A 15 -7.06 -9.16 13.85
CA THR A 15 -7.97 -8.89 12.75
C THR A 15 -8.53 -10.22 12.32
N PRO A 16 -9.86 -10.37 12.17
CA PRO A 16 -10.39 -11.51 11.45
C PRO A 16 -9.63 -11.55 10.14
N VAL A 17 -9.00 -12.70 9.84
CA VAL A 17 -8.30 -12.99 8.59
C VAL A 17 -9.15 -12.43 7.47
N LEU A 18 -8.73 -11.28 6.97
CA LEU A 18 -9.45 -10.48 6.01
C LEU A 18 -9.05 -11.07 4.68
N ALA A 19 -9.37 -12.37 4.49
CA ALA A 19 -8.85 -13.23 3.44
C ALA A 19 -8.93 -12.45 2.14
N PHE A 20 -7.81 -11.84 1.73
CA PHE A 20 -7.81 -10.90 0.63
C PHE A 20 -8.03 -11.73 -0.63
N ASP A 21 -9.30 -11.83 -1.00
CA ASP A 21 -9.79 -12.58 -2.14
C ASP A 21 -10.13 -11.58 -3.24
N PHE A 22 -9.20 -11.45 -4.17
CA PHE A 22 -9.36 -10.57 -5.33
C PHE A 22 -10.23 -11.24 -6.41
N GLY A 23 -10.85 -12.39 -6.14
CA GLY A 23 -11.70 -13.16 -7.04
C GLY A 23 -10.93 -14.05 -8.03
N PHE A 24 -9.64 -13.77 -8.25
CA PHE A 24 -8.73 -14.58 -9.07
C PHE A 24 -7.53 -15.13 -8.30
N VAL A 25 -7.22 -14.56 -7.13
CA VAL A 25 -6.21 -15.05 -6.18
C VAL A 25 -6.63 -14.72 -4.75
N ARG A 26 -6.39 -15.68 -3.85
CA ARG A 26 -6.49 -15.52 -2.41
C ARG A 26 -5.09 -15.35 -1.83
N GLY A 27 -4.83 -14.18 -1.24
CA GLY A 27 -3.60 -13.95 -0.49
C GLY A 27 -3.50 -14.88 0.73
N PRO A 28 -2.30 -15.32 1.14
CA PRO A 28 -2.12 -16.07 2.38
C PRO A 28 -2.64 -15.26 3.58
N ASP A 29 -3.34 -15.91 4.50
CA ASP A 29 -4.00 -15.28 5.65
C ASP A 29 -3.05 -14.46 6.55
N TRP A 30 -1.74 -14.80 6.58
CA TRP A 30 -0.73 -14.04 7.32
C TRP A 30 -0.39 -12.67 6.70
N MET A 31 -0.71 -12.49 5.41
CA MET A 31 -0.38 -11.29 4.64
C MET A 31 -1.37 -10.16 4.91
N ASP A 32 -2.60 -10.48 5.33
CA ASP A 32 -3.68 -9.52 5.57
C ASP A 32 -3.30 -8.44 6.59
N ALA A 33 -2.59 -8.84 7.65
CA ALA A 33 -2.10 -7.96 8.71
C ALA A 33 -1.08 -6.92 8.21
N TYR A 34 -0.41 -7.18 7.08
CA TYR A 34 0.56 -6.27 6.46
C TYR A 34 -0.04 -5.51 5.29
N LEU A 35 -0.91 -6.17 4.52
CA LEU A 35 -1.47 -5.64 3.28
C LEU A 35 -2.51 -4.54 3.54
N LEU A 36 -3.37 -4.73 4.54
CA LEU A 36 -4.35 -3.72 4.94
C LEU A 36 -3.70 -2.39 5.37
N PRO A 37 -2.75 -2.35 6.33
CA PRO A 37 -2.10 -1.09 6.69
C PRO A 37 -1.29 -0.50 5.53
N LEU A 38 -0.67 -1.32 4.68
CA LEU A 38 0.01 -0.83 3.48
C LEU A 38 -0.97 -0.14 2.52
N ILE A 39 -2.14 -0.73 2.27
CA ILE A 39 -3.19 -0.13 1.44
C ILE A 39 -3.67 1.19 2.05
N VAL A 40 -3.87 1.24 3.37
CA VAL A 40 -4.30 2.47 4.06
C VAL A 40 -3.22 3.55 3.93
N VAL A 41 -1.94 3.21 4.17
CA VAL A 41 -0.81 4.14 4.02
C VAL A 41 -0.70 4.61 2.57
N PHE A 42 -0.84 3.71 1.60
CA PHE A 42 -0.86 4.06 0.19
C PHE A 42 -2.01 5.02 -0.14
N ALA A 43 -3.23 4.73 0.32
CA ALA A 43 -4.39 5.58 0.07
C ALA A 43 -4.21 6.99 0.65
N ILE A 44 -3.69 7.09 1.88
CA ILE A 44 -3.41 8.39 2.54
C ILE A 44 -2.33 9.15 1.79
N THR A 45 -1.19 8.51 1.50
CA THR A 45 -0.06 9.16 0.82
C THR A 45 -0.40 9.54 -0.61
N PHE A 46 -1.15 8.70 -1.32
CA PHE A 46 -1.66 9.00 -2.66
C PHE A 46 -2.66 10.16 -2.62
N GLY A 47 -3.59 10.17 -1.67
CA GLY A 47 -4.52 11.28 -1.45
C GLY A 47 -3.79 12.61 -1.18
N LEU A 48 -2.78 12.59 -0.31
CA LEU A 48 -1.92 13.76 -0.06
C LEU A 48 -1.18 14.20 -1.32
N THR A 49 -0.70 13.26 -2.12
CA THR A 49 -0.05 13.55 -3.39
C THR A 49 -1.01 14.26 -4.36
N LEU A 50 -2.27 13.82 -4.44
CA LEU A 50 -3.28 14.46 -5.29
C LEU A 50 -3.59 15.89 -4.84
N VAL A 51 -3.57 16.16 -3.53
CA VAL A 51 -3.76 17.50 -2.97
C VAL A 51 -2.54 18.39 -3.25
N MET A 52 -1.33 17.84 -3.15
CA MET A 52 -0.08 18.57 -3.36
C MET A 52 0.34 18.69 -4.83
N LYS A 53 -0.37 18.05 -5.76
CA LYS A 53 0.02 18.09 -7.17
C LYS A 53 -0.12 19.50 -7.75
N PRO A 54 0.74 19.90 -8.71
CA PRO A 54 0.59 21.15 -9.44
C PRO A 54 -0.76 21.24 -10.16
N ARG A 55 -1.41 22.40 -10.07
CA ARG A 55 -2.72 22.64 -10.72
C ARG A 55 -2.55 22.56 -12.24
N GLY A 56 -3.45 21.82 -12.90
CA GLY A 56 -3.42 21.62 -14.35
C GLY A 56 -2.68 20.36 -14.82
N VAL A 57 -1.96 19.66 -13.94
CA VAL A 57 -1.29 18.40 -14.30
C VAL A 57 -2.26 17.22 -14.14
N PRO A 58 -2.55 16.43 -15.19
CA PRO A 58 -3.36 15.22 -15.07
C PRO A 58 -2.60 14.12 -14.32
N VAL A 59 -3.34 13.26 -13.60
CA VAL A 59 -2.74 12.29 -12.66
C VAL A 59 -1.76 11.32 -13.36
N ASN A 60 -2.08 10.93 -14.59
CA ASN A 60 -1.23 10.06 -15.42
C ASN A 60 0.10 10.71 -15.87
N GLN A 61 0.26 12.02 -15.74
CA GLN A 61 1.47 12.75 -16.17
C GLN A 61 2.28 13.28 -14.98
N MET A 62 1.90 12.97 -13.74
CA MET A 62 2.59 13.46 -12.54
C MET A 62 4.08 13.11 -12.51
N TYR A 63 4.48 11.97 -13.10
CA TYR A 63 5.89 11.59 -13.19
C TYR A 63 6.73 12.58 -14.03
N ARG A 64 6.15 13.16 -15.08
CA ARG A 64 6.83 14.12 -15.97
C ARG A 64 7.05 15.46 -15.30
N HIS A 65 6.13 15.82 -14.41
CA HIS A 65 6.12 17.08 -13.68
C HIS A 65 6.68 16.94 -12.25
N PHE A 66 7.45 15.88 -11.97
CA PHE A 66 8.00 15.63 -10.63
C PHE A 66 8.85 16.79 -10.09
N SER A 67 9.56 17.51 -10.97
CA SER A 67 10.32 18.71 -10.62
C SER A 67 9.45 19.91 -10.24
N GLU A 68 8.17 19.93 -10.60
CA GLU A 68 7.25 21.02 -10.28
C GLU A 68 6.60 20.85 -8.90
N PHE A 69 6.69 19.65 -8.32
CA PHE A 69 6.25 19.42 -6.94
C PHE A 69 7.15 20.15 -5.95
N SER A 70 6.55 20.61 -4.85
CA SER A 70 7.29 21.08 -3.68
C SER A 70 8.19 19.95 -3.13
N PRO A 71 9.30 20.27 -2.42
CA PRO A 71 10.18 19.24 -1.86
C PRO A 71 9.44 18.21 -1.00
N ALA A 72 8.48 18.65 -0.18
CA ALA A 72 7.63 17.76 0.61
C ALA A 72 6.72 16.89 -0.26
N GLY A 73 6.09 17.48 -1.30
CA GLY A 73 5.24 16.76 -2.24
C GLY A 73 6.00 15.68 -3.02
N ARG A 74 7.27 15.94 -3.37
CA ARG A 74 8.15 14.95 -4.00
C ARG A 74 8.41 13.75 -3.10
N MET A 75 8.69 13.98 -1.82
CA MET A 75 8.88 12.89 -0.86
C MET A 75 7.61 12.06 -0.72
N ILE A 76 6.44 12.70 -0.58
CA ILE A 76 5.16 12.01 -0.47
C ILE A 76 4.85 11.21 -1.74
N TYR A 77 5.11 11.76 -2.93
CA TYR A 77 4.96 11.03 -4.20
C TYR A 77 5.87 9.81 -4.27
N ALA A 78 7.14 9.95 -3.86
CA ALA A 78 8.09 8.84 -3.83
C ALA A 78 7.67 7.75 -2.83
N PHE A 79 7.21 8.13 -1.64
CA PHE A 79 6.68 7.19 -0.64
C PHE A 79 5.41 6.48 -1.13
N SER A 80 4.51 7.20 -1.80
CA SER A 80 3.31 6.61 -2.40
C SER A 80 3.67 5.60 -3.49
N GLY A 81 4.63 5.95 -4.37
CA GLY A 81 5.15 5.04 -5.37
C GLY A 81 5.80 3.79 -4.76
N LEU A 82 6.63 3.95 -3.74
CA LEU A 82 7.26 2.83 -3.03
C LEU A 82 6.21 1.90 -2.40
N ALA A 83 5.22 2.47 -1.69
CA ALA A 83 4.14 1.70 -1.10
C ALA A 83 3.35 0.92 -2.15
N PHE A 84 3.07 1.53 -3.32
CA PHE A 84 2.44 0.84 -4.44
C PHE A 84 3.25 -0.36 -4.93
N PHE A 85 4.56 -0.19 -5.15
CA PHE A 85 5.41 -1.29 -5.59
C PHE A 85 5.51 -2.42 -4.56
N VAL A 86 5.54 -2.09 -3.26
CA VAL A 86 5.52 -3.10 -2.19
C VAL A 86 4.20 -3.86 -2.19
N ILE A 87 3.06 -3.18 -2.30
CA ILE A 87 1.73 -3.82 -2.38
C ILE A 87 1.66 -4.74 -3.60
N MET A 88 2.06 -4.25 -4.78
CA MET A 88 2.10 -5.07 -6.00
C MET A 88 3.02 -6.27 -5.81
N GLY A 89 4.22 -6.09 -5.26
CA GLY A 89 5.15 -7.16 -4.97
C GLY A 89 4.56 -8.25 -4.07
N LEU A 90 3.87 -7.85 -2.98
CA LEU A 90 3.18 -8.78 -2.08
C LEU A 90 2.03 -9.51 -2.76
N VAL A 91 1.23 -8.80 -3.57
CA VAL A 91 0.15 -9.42 -4.34
C VAL A 91 0.72 -10.47 -5.30
N PHE A 92 1.70 -10.12 -6.12
CA PHE A 92 2.32 -11.05 -7.08
C PHE A 92 3.03 -12.22 -6.37
N LEU A 93 3.71 -11.96 -5.25
CA LEU A 93 4.31 -13.01 -4.43
C LEU A 93 3.24 -13.98 -3.91
N GLY A 94 2.12 -13.46 -3.42
CA GLY A 94 0.98 -14.26 -2.99
C GLY A 94 0.42 -15.12 -4.12
N MET A 95 0.23 -14.54 -5.32
CA MET A 95 -0.20 -15.28 -6.51
C MET A 95 0.79 -16.40 -6.89
N GLY A 96 2.09 -16.09 -6.85
CA GLY A 96 3.16 -17.04 -7.20
C GLY A 96 3.25 -18.20 -6.21
N LEU A 97 3.17 -17.92 -4.91
CA LEU A 97 3.17 -18.94 -3.86
C LEU A 97 1.95 -19.85 -3.95
N GLN A 98 0.77 -19.29 -4.23
CA GLN A 98 -0.45 -20.08 -4.42
C GLN A 98 -0.30 -21.03 -5.63
N ARG A 99 0.20 -20.53 -6.76
CA ARG A 99 0.46 -21.36 -7.95
C ARG A 99 1.51 -22.44 -7.70
N ALA A 100 2.55 -22.16 -6.91
CA ALA A 100 3.56 -23.14 -6.54
C ALA A 100 2.98 -24.25 -5.63
N ALA A 101 2.11 -23.88 -4.68
CA ALA A 101 1.41 -24.83 -3.82
C ALA A 101 0.42 -25.71 -4.60
N GLU A 102 -0.32 -25.13 -5.55
CA GLU A 102 -1.22 -25.88 -6.45
C GLU A 102 -0.44 -26.80 -7.42
N ALA A 103 0.78 -26.42 -7.80
CA ALA A 103 1.67 -27.21 -8.64
C ALA A 103 2.41 -28.34 -7.88
N GLY A 104 2.23 -28.45 -6.56
CA GLY A 104 2.73 -29.57 -5.76
C GLY A 104 4.24 -29.59 -5.49
N LEU A 105 4.89 -28.43 -5.41
CA LEU A 105 6.25 -28.30 -4.86
C LEU A 105 6.23 -28.26 -3.33
#